data_AF-A0A848CQW6-F1
#
_entry.id   AF-A0A848CQW6-F1
#
_cell.length_a   1.000
_cell.length_b   1.000
_cell.length_c   1.000
_cell.angle_alpha   90.00
_cell.angle_beta   90.00
_cell.angle_gamma   90.00
#
_symmetry.space_group_name_H-M   'P 1'
#
loop_
_entity.id
_entity.type
_entity.pdbx_description
1 polymer ?
#
loop_
_entity_poly.entity_id
_entity_poly.type
_entity_poly.pdbx_seq_one_letter_code
_entity_poly.pdbx_strand_id
1 'polypeptide(L)' 'MPRKPSLDGKDSSLRIRMSPEQKEKLVSYAERHYQTMSNVIFQALDILYAREEQQNNKE' A
#
# COMPACT_ATOMS: atom_id res chain seq x y z
N MET A 1 6.02 36.75 12.50
CA MET A 1 6.83 35.52 12.40
C MET A 1 6.58 34.87 11.05
N PRO A 2 7.61 34.53 10.26
CA PRO A 2 7.43 33.81 9.01
C PRO A 2 7.03 32.37 9.35
N ARG A 3 5.85 31.92 8.92
CA ARG A 3 5.47 30.51 9.09
C ARG A 3 6.35 29.68 8.16
N LYS A 4 7.01 28.65 8.70
CA LYS A 4 7.68 27.62 7.90
C LYS A 4 6.69 27.09 6.86
N PRO A 5 7.12 26.77 5.62
CA PRO A 5 6.27 26.03 4.70
C PRO A 5 5.90 24.73 5.40
N SER A 6 4.61 24.45 5.54
CA SER A 6 4.21 23.20 6.14
C SER A 6 4.61 22.09 5.16
N LEU A 7 5.46 21.19 5.64
CA LEU A 7 5.66 19.85 5.10
C LEU A 7 4.39 19.02 5.33
N ASP A 8 3.20 19.59 5.07
CA ASP A 8 1.94 18.85 5.05
C ASP A 8 1.97 17.98 3.80
N GLY A 9 2.78 16.93 3.86
CA GLY A 9 2.59 15.70 3.11
C GLY A 9 1.22 15.18 3.51
N LYS A 10 0.18 15.76 2.90
CA LYS A 10 -1.20 15.30 3.01
C LYS A 10 -1.16 13.79 2.88
N ASP A 11 -1.46 13.10 3.97
CA ASP A 11 -1.73 11.66 3.97
C ASP A 11 -2.70 11.39 2.83
N SER A 12 -2.16 10.95 1.71
CA SER A 12 -2.91 10.75 0.49
C SER A 12 -3.77 9.53 0.73
N SER A 13 -5.02 9.78 1.12
CA SER A 13 -5.95 8.73 1.47
C SER A 13 -6.40 8.01 0.19
N LEU A 14 -6.10 6.72 0.11
CA LEU A 14 -6.51 5.86 -0.99
C LEU A 14 -7.75 5.07 -0.57
N ARG A 15 -8.83 5.18 -1.35
CA ARG A 15 -10.04 4.38 -1.16
C ARG A 15 -10.11 3.27 -2.21
N ILE A 16 -10.11 2.02 -1.75
CA ILE A 16 -10.15 0.84 -2.61
C ILE A 16 -11.52 0.18 -2.49
N ARG A 17 -12.08 -0.24 -3.62
CA ARG A 17 -13.28 -1.09 -3.67
C ARG A 17 -12.84 -2.53 -3.95
N MET A 18 -13.33 -3.47 -3.16
CA MET A 18 -13.06 -4.90 -3.29
C MET A 18 -14.29 -5.69 -2.81
N SER A 19 -14.38 -6.97 -3.17
CA SER A 19 -15.47 -7.82 -2.68
C SER A 19 -15.32 -8.09 -1.18
N PRO A 20 -16.41 -8.46 -0.46
CA PRO A 20 -16.35 -8.82 0.95
C PRO A 20 -15.36 -9.96 1.22
N GLU A 21 -15.35 -10.97 0.35
CA GLU A 21 -14.45 -12.13 0.44
C GLU A 21 -12.98 -11.74 0.29
N GLN A 22 -12.67 -10.80 -0.62
CA GLN A 22 -11.32 -10.28 -0.79
C GLN A 22 -10.86 -9.50 0.45
N LYS A 23 -11.75 -8.68 1.02
CA LYS A 23 -11.47 -7.94 2.25
C LYS A 23 -11.19 -8.91 3.41
N GLU A 24 -12.00 -9.95 3.57
CA GLU A 24 -11.83 -10.92 4.66
C GLU A 24 -10.50 -11.68 4.55
N LYS A 25 -10.10 -12.07 3.34
CA LYS A 25 -8.78 -12.66 3.09
C LYS A 25 -7.65 -11.71 3.46
N LEU A 26 -7.77 -10.43 3.09
CA LEU A 26 -6.76 -9.42 3.40
C LEU A 26 -6.64 -9.18 4.91
N VAL A 27 -7.78 -9.08 5.61
CA VAL A 27 -7.82 -8.94 7.08
C VAL A 27 -7.20 -10.16 7.76
N SER A 28 -7.60 -11.37 7.36
CA SER A 28 -7.05 -12.61 7.91
C SER A 28 -5.54 -12.73 7.71
N TYR A 29 -5.05 -12.27 6.55
CA TYR A 29 -3.62 -12.25 6.27
C TYR A 29 -2.89 -11.23 7.18
N ALA A 30 -3.42 -10.01 7.27
CA ALA A 30 -2.85 -8.96 8.11
C ALA A 30 -2.77 -9.39 9.59
N GLU A 31 -3.82 -10.03 10.12
CA GLU A 31 -3.86 -10.54 11.48
C GLU A 31 -2.82 -11.64 11.73
N ARG A 32 -2.70 -12.62 10.82
CA ARG A 32 -1.71 -13.70 10.94
C ARG A 32 -0.27 -13.20 10.93
N HIS A 33 -0.02 -12.09 10.24
CA HIS A 33 1.31 -11.50 10.10
C HIS A 33 1.56 -10.33 11.06
N TYR A 34 0.65 -10.06 12.00
CA TYR A 34 0.75 -8.95 12.97
C TYR A 34 0.98 -7.58 12.30
N GLN A 35 0.31 -7.36 11.17
CA GLN A 35 0.44 -6.14 10.37
C GLN A 35 -0.91 -5.43 10.21
N THR A 36 -0.87 -4.15 9.85
CA THR A 36 -2.06 -3.40 9.46
C THR A 36 -2.43 -3.70 8.01
N MET A 37 -3.72 -3.56 7.66
CA MET A 37 -4.17 -3.72 6.27
C MET A 37 -3.42 -2.81 5.31
N SER A 38 -3.16 -1.56 5.71
CA SER A 38 -2.41 -0.60 4.90
C SER A 38 -1.00 -1.11 4.60
N ASN A 39 -0.29 -1.64 5.60
CA ASN A 39 1.07 -2.16 5.40
C ASN A 39 1.09 -3.36 4.46
N VAL A 40 0.12 -4.27 4.58
CA VAL A 40 -0.01 -5.41 3.66
C VAL A 40 -0.24 -4.93 2.22
N ILE A 41 -1.09 -3.91 2.02
CA ILE A 41 -1.35 -3.34 0.69
C ILE A 41 -0.09 -2.67 0.12
N PHE A 42 0.64 -1.88 0.92
CA PHE A 42 1.88 -1.24 0.46
C PHE A 42 2.95 -2.26 0.08
N GLN A 43 3.15 -3.31 0.89
CA GLN A 43 4.10 -4.38 0.54
C GLN A 43 3.70 -5.11 -0.75
N ALA A 44 2.41 -5.36 -0.95
CA ALA A 44 1.93 -5.96 -2.19
C ALA A 44 2.21 -5.04 -3.40
N LEU A 45 2.03 -3.72 -3.26
CA LEU A 45 2.37 -2.75 -4.30
C LEU A 45 3.87 -2.75 -4.61
N ASP A 46 4.72 -2.74 -3.59
CA ASP A 46 6.19 -2.78 -3.78
C ASP A 46 6.61 -4.02 -4.57
N ILE A 47 6.02 -5.18 -4.27
CA ILE A 47 6.29 -6.44 -5.00
C ILE A 47 5.83 -6.34 -6.46
N LEU A 48 4.67 -5.72 -6.73
CA LEU A 48 4.15 -5.57 -8.09
C LEU A 48 5.06 -4.66 -8.93
N TYR A 49 5.48 -3.51 -8.38
CA TYR A 49 6.39 -2.59 -9.07
C TYR A 49 7.77 -3.22 -9.30
N ALA A 50 8.35 -3.88 -8.29
CA ALA A 50 9.63 -4.55 -8.44
C ALA A 50 9.58 -5.65 -9.53
N ARG A 51 8.45 -6.34 -9.68
CA ARG A 51 8.25 -7.33 -10.75
C ARG A 51 8.16 -6.70 -12.14
N GLU A 52 7.47 -5.58 -12.26
CA GLU A 52 7.36 -4.82 -13.51
C GLU A 52 8.74 -4.33 -13.98
N GLU A 53 9.54 -3.73 -13.09
CA GLU A 53 10.90 -3.28 -13.40
C GLU A 53 11.83 -4.44 -13.82
N GLN A 54 11.71 -5.60 -13.16
CA GLN A 54 12.50 -6.78 -13.52
C GLN A 54 12.11 -7.39 -14.87
N GLN A 55 10.85 -7.28 -15.28
CA GLN A 55 10.40 -7.73 -16.61
C GLN A 55 10.86 -6.74 -17.69
N ASN A 56 10.73 -5.45 -17.44
CA ASN A 56 11.12 -4.41 -18.38
C ASN A 56 12.64 -4.37 -18.65
N ASN A 57 13.48 -4.74 -17.68
CA ASN A 57 14.93 -4.85 -17.88
C ASN A 57 15.39 -6.13 -18.60
N LYS A 58 14.46 -7.02 -19.00
CA LYS A 58 14.75 -8.24 -19.76
C LYS A 58 14.27 -8.17 -21.22
N GLU A 59 13.61 -7.08 -21.61
CA GLU A 59 13.38 -6.70 -23.01
C GLU A 59 14.53 -5.81 -23.52
#